data_AF-A0A2V7RMN8-F1
#
_entry.id   AF-A0A2V7RMN8-F1
#
_cell.length_a   1.000
_cell.length_b   1.000
_cell.length_c   1.000
_cell.angle_alpha   90.00
_cell.angle_beta   90.00
_cell.angle_gamma   90.00
#
_symmetry.space_group_name_H-M   'P 1'
#
loop_
_entity.id
_entity.type
_entity.pdbx_description
1 polymer ?
#
loop_
_entity_poly.entity_id
_entity_poly.type
_entity_poly.pdbx_seq_one_letter_code
_entity_poly.pdbx_strand_id
1 'polypeptide(L)'
;MPVIIIIADGVRPDTLSAALSSAAGRAPTAPAISRLRGEGAFFTITSCFPTVTGPAYAPFLMGRYPGAIGLPGLRWFDRSRATCSFPTFSRSYVGHQMRRVDRDLDPAAPTVFELSERSVGALSVISRGLTPEGRVAAFGVQSLRALRSAARVARTHFSGNVRGWLDIDRDVVEEVVRRVRDERPDFVFAALTGIDKSSHAAGHEAPIVGDAIGIVDELVARIRDDAERLGYWDDTHVWITSDHGHSPVRAHDDLARGIAESGLRVMAHPWIFTFAPQAAVMVSGNAMAHVYVELEQRHRPFWSTLRPRWEGLAQALLARSSVDLLLLPNDSQGCEVRSRDRGTAVVSTDGARFSYRRQSGDPLGLGADLRRLDPRAAYEATIESDYPDGIVQIATIANAPRAGDLILSAARDWD
;
A
#
# COMPACT_ATOMS: atom_id res chain seq x y z
N MET A 1 17.01 -19.41 11.97
CA MET A 1 17.47 -18.01 11.98
C MET A 1 16.23 -17.13 11.91
N PRO A 2 15.76 -16.54 13.03
CA PRO A 2 14.57 -15.71 13.03
C PRO A 2 14.75 -14.46 12.15
N VAL A 3 13.78 -14.22 11.26
CA VAL A 3 13.66 -12.98 10.48
C VAL A 3 12.46 -12.20 10.99
N ILE A 4 12.70 -10.99 11.47
CA ILE A 4 11.70 -10.12 12.09
C ILE A 4 11.58 -8.86 11.26
N ILE A 5 10.45 -8.70 10.57
CA ILE A 5 10.09 -7.49 9.83
C ILE A 5 9.10 -6.68 10.68
N ILE A 6 9.51 -5.47 11.01
CA ILE A 6 8.70 -4.49 11.73
C ILE A 6 8.30 -3.39 10.74
N ILE A 7 7.00 -3.26 10.49
CA ILE A 7 6.44 -2.16 9.69
C ILE A 7 6.12 -1.01 10.63
N ALA A 8 6.89 0.07 10.53
CA ALA A 8 6.56 1.37 11.08
C ALA A 8 5.60 2.08 10.11
N ASP A 9 4.32 1.69 10.14
CA ASP A 9 3.29 2.06 9.16
C ASP A 9 3.25 3.57 8.90
N GLY A 10 3.40 3.97 7.64
CA GLY A 10 3.38 5.36 7.20
C GLY A 10 4.59 6.22 7.57
N VAL A 11 5.67 5.67 8.15
CA VAL A 11 6.85 6.49 8.50
C VAL A 11 7.59 6.97 7.25
N ARG A 12 7.87 8.27 7.17
CA ARG A 12 8.70 8.83 6.10
C ARG A 12 10.19 8.62 6.37
N PRO A 13 11.04 8.49 5.32
CA PRO A 13 12.48 8.35 5.49
C PRO A 13 13.15 9.50 6.26
N ASP A 14 12.71 10.75 6.03
CA ASP A 14 13.22 11.93 6.71
C ASP A 14 12.75 12.03 8.17
N THR A 15 11.47 11.71 8.45
CA THR A 15 10.94 11.61 9.81
C THR A 15 11.70 10.55 10.62
N LEU A 16 11.93 9.36 10.03
CA LEU A 16 12.71 8.31 10.70
C LEU A 16 14.16 8.75 10.90
N SER A 17 14.82 9.29 9.87
CA SER A 17 16.20 9.77 9.97
C SER A 17 16.38 10.84 11.07
N ALA A 18 15.41 11.75 11.22
CA ALA A 18 15.41 12.74 12.29
C ALA A 18 15.31 12.08 13.68
N ALA A 19 14.43 11.08 13.85
CA ALA A 19 14.26 10.37 15.12
C ALA A 19 15.50 9.55 15.55
N LEU A 20 16.31 9.11 14.58
CA LEU A 20 17.55 8.35 14.84
C LEU A 20 18.76 9.24 15.14
N SER A 21 18.67 10.54 14.85
CA SER A 21 19.81 11.45 14.89
C SER A 21 19.96 12.12 16.26
N SER A 22 21.18 12.12 16.81
CA SER A 22 21.55 12.92 18.00
C SER A 22 21.81 14.38 17.60
N ALA A 23 20.79 15.09 17.09
CA ALA A 23 20.95 16.48 16.66
C ALA A 23 20.73 17.46 17.82
N ALA A 24 21.46 18.59 17.79
CA ALA A 24 21.29 19.71 18.73
C ALA A 24 21.40 19.37 20.23
N GLY A 25 22.29 18.42 20.59
CA GLY A 25 22.54 18.05 21.99
C GLY A 25 21.42 17.27 22.66
N ARG A 26 20.44 16.78 21.89
CA ARG A 26 19.38 15.88 22.37
C ARG A 26 19.70 14.44 22.00
N ALA A 27 19.38 13.51 22.89
CA ALA A 27 19.44 12.09 22.59
C ALA A 27 18.43 11.73 21.48
N PRO A 28 18.71 10.70 20.66
CA PRO A 28 17.75 10.20 19.67
C PRO A 28 16.42 9.83 20.33
N THR A 29 15.31 10.05 19.63
CA THR A 29 13.98 9.58 20.04
C THR A 29 13.89 8.05 19.96
N ALA A 30 14.64 7.44 19.03
CA ALA A 30 14.72 6.00 18.84
C ALA A 30 16.17 5.49 18.96
N PRO A 31 16.73 5.40 20.18
CA PRO A 31 18.11 5.00 20.40
C PRO A 31 18.41 3.54 20.03
N ALA A 32 17.47 2.60 20.23
CA ALA A 32 17.71 1.19 19.88
C ALA A 32 17.75 1.00 18.36
N ILE A 33 16.87 1.67 17.62
CA ILE A 33 16.91 1.70 16.15
C ILE A 33 18.17 2.43 15.67
N SER A 34 18.59 3.51 16.34
CA SER A 34 19.82 4.22 16.00
C SER A 34 21.05 3.33 16.16
N ARG A 35 21.10 2.51 17.22
CA ARG A 35 22.13 1.48 17.42
C ARG A 35 22.06 0.40 16.33
N LEU A 36 20.87 -0.11 16.00
CA LEU A 36 20.69 -1.08 14.93
C LEU A 36 21.20 -0.54 13.58
N ARG A 37 20.93 0.73 13.28
CA ARG A 37 21.49 1.42 12.10
C ARG A 37 23.02 1.47 12.13
N GLY A 38 23.62 1.77 13.29
CA GLY A 38 25.07 1.88 13.44
C GLY A 38 25.81 0.54 13.24
N GLU A 39 25.14 -0.57 13.54
CA GLU A 39 25.67 -1.93 13.39
C GLU A 39 25.26 -2.58 12.04
N GLY A 40 24.24 -2.02 11.37
CA GLY A 40 23.69 -2.51 10.13
C GLY A 40 23.74 -1.48 9.01
N ALA A 41 22.60 -1.26 8.36
CA ALA A 41 22.48 -0.33 7.25
C ALA A 41 21.12 0.39 7.25
N PHE A 42 21.09 1.56 6.60
CA PHE A 42 19.90 2.39 6.46
C PHE A 42 19.77 2.84 5.01
N PHE A 43 18.62 2.59 4.39
CA PHE A 43 18.38 2.87 2.99
C PHE A 43 17.04 3.60 2.82
N THR A 44 17.01 4.54 1.88
CA THR A 44 15.75 5.05 1.33
C THR A 44 15.32 4.13 0.19
N ILE A 45 14.10 3.62 0.26
CA ILE A 45 13.52 2.70 -0.72
C ILE A 45 12.16 3.22 -1.20
N THR A 46 11.70 2.71 -2.33
CA THR A 46 10.35 2.99 -2.84
C THR A 46 9.34 1.95 -2.37
N SER A 47 8.11 2.40 -2.11
CA SER A 47 6.96 1.51 -1.92
C SER A 47 6.41 1.02 -3.29
N CYS A 48 5.30 0.30 -3.28
CA CYS A 48 4.56 -0.13 -4.47
C CYS A 48 3.37 0.77 -4.79
N PHE A 49 2.81 0.67 -5.99
CA PHE A 49 1.65 1.42 -6.42
C PHE A 49 0.40 0.51 -6.49
N PRO A 50 -0.68 0.83 -5.76
CA PRO A 50 -0.84 1.98 -4.86
C PRO A 50 -0.09 1.83 -3.52
N THR A 51 0.42 2.94 -2.99
CA THR A 51 1.21 3.02 -1.75
C THR A 51 0.28 3.09 -0.53
N VAL A 52 -0.45 2.00 -0.24
CA VAL A 52 -1.47 1.97 0.82
C VAL A 52 -1.37 0.69 1.65
N THR A 53 -1.66 0.80 2.95
CA THR A 53 -1.69 -0.32 3.89
C THR A 53 -2.49 -1.51 3.36
N GLY A 54 -1.91 -2.71 3.43
CA GLY A 54 -2.50 -3.93 2.85
C GLY A 54 -1.86 -4.30 1.52
N PRO A 55 -2.21 -3.65 0.38
CA PRO A 55 -1.47 -3.79 -0.88
C PRO A 55 0.04 -3.64 -0.71
N ALA A 56 0.50 -2.66 0.07
CA ALA A 56 1.91 -2.43 0.33
C ALA A 56 2.62 -3.53 1.15
N TYR A 57 1.88 -4.49 1.70
CA TYR A 57 2.48 -5.65 2.37
C TYR A 57 2.88 -6.76 1.39
N ALA A 58 2.32 -6.76 0.18
CA ALA A 58 2.55 -7.80 -0.81
C ALA A 58 4.03 -7.97 -1.21
N PRO A 59 4.83 -6.90 -1.42
CA PRO A 59 6.25 -7.06 -1.72
C PRO A 59 7.02 -7.77 -0.60
N PHE A 60 6.73 -7.45 0.67
CA PHE A 60 7.40 -8.07 1.82
C PHE A 60 6.98 -9.52 2.04
N LEU A 61 5.68 -9.80 1.93
CA LEU A 61 5.13 -11.11 2.27
C LEU A 61 5.11 -12.10 1.11
N MET A 62 5.20 -11.64 -0.13
CA MET A 62 5.02 -12.47 -1.33
C MET A 62 6.07 -12.22 -2.42
N GLY A 63 6.93 -11.20 -2.27
CA GLY A 63 7.93 -10.85 -3.29
C GLY A 63 7.31 -10.41 -4.63
N ARG A 64 6.09 -9.85 -4.59
CA ARG A 64 5.32 -9.43 -5.77
C ARG A 64 4.69 -8.07 -5.55
N TYR A 65 4.58 -7.27 -6.61
CA TYR A 65 3.72 -6.09 -6.61
C TYR A 65 2.25 -6.50 -6.45
N PRO A 66 1.43 -5.65 -5.79
CA PRO A 66 0.09 -6.05 -5.36
C PRO A 66 -0.87 -6.28 -6.54
N GLY A 67 -0.73 -5.53 -7.65
CA GLY A 67 -1.52 -5.76 -8.86
C GLY A 67 -1.38 -7.17 -9.43
N ALA A 68 -0.16 -7.73 -9.43
CA ALA A 68 0.14 -9.04 -10.01
C ALA A 68 -0.52 -10.21 -9.24
N ILE A 69 -0.78 -10.03 -7.95
CA ILE A 69 -1.41 -11.05 -7.09
C ILE A 69 -2.92 -10.82 -6.92
N GLY A 70 -3.53 -9.99 -7.76
CA GLY A 70 -4.97 -9.71 -7.71
C GLY A 70 -5.38 -8.66 -6.66
N LEU A 71 -4.45 -7.89 -6.13
CA LEU A 71 -4.69 -6.83 -5.15
C LEU A 71 -4.36 -5.44 -5.76
N PRO A 72 -5.07 -4.97 -6.80
CA PRO A 72 -4.73 -3.70 -7.47
C PRO A 72 -4.98 -2.45 -6.60
N GLY A 73 -5.55 -2.61 -5.41
CA GLY A 73 -5.84 -1.56 -4.45
C GLY A 73 -6.75 -2.05 -3.34
N LEU A 74 -7.12 -1.16 -2.42
CA LEU A 74 -8.06 -1.45 -1.33
C LEU A 74 -9.48 -1.72 -1.82
N ARG A 75 -9.82 -1.18 -3.00
CA ARG A 75 -11.14 -1.34 -3.62
C ARG A 75 -10.99 -1.68 -5.09
N TRP A 76 -11.85 -2.54 -5.59
CA TRP A 76 -11.86 -2.92 -7.00
C TRP A 76 -13.23 -3.46 -7.43
N PHE A 77 -13.51 -3.35 -8.72
CA PHE A 77 -14.72 -3.89 -9.33
C PHE A 77 -14.40 -5.25 -9.96
N ASP A 78 -15.17 -6.27 -9.59
CA ASP A 78 -15.05 -7.61 -10.13
C ASP A 78 -15.79 -7.73 -11.47
N ARG A 79 -15.11 -7.25 -12.52
CA ARG A 79 -15.59 -7.33 -13.90
C ARG A 79 -15.96 -8.77 -14.31
N SER A 80 -15.16 -9.74 -13.88
CA SER A 80 -15.36 -11.17 -14.21
C SER A 80 -16.62 -11.75 -13.57
N ARG A 81 -17.07 -11.18 -12.45
CA ARG A 81 -18.14 -11.68 -11.58
C ARG A 81 -17.85 -13.07 -10.98
N ALA A 82 -16.57 -13.48 -10.95
CA ALA A 82 -16.15 -14.78 -10.42
C ALA A 82 -15.86 -14.75 -8.91
N THR A 83 -15.56 -13.57 -8.35
CA THR A 83 -15.10 -13.40 -6.96
C THR A 83 -16.14 -12.68 -6.07
N CYS A 84 -16.86 -11.72 -6.64
CA CYS A 84 -17.87 -10.92 -5.97
C CYS A 84 -19.26 -11.26 -6.51
N SER A 85 -20.27 -11.10 -5.65
CA SER A 85 -21.66 -11.40 -5.98
C SER A 85 -22.48 -10.14 -6.23
N PHE A 86 -23.66 -10.32 -6.82
CA PHE A 86 -24.72 -9.32 -6.86
C PHE A 86 -25.00 -8.76 -5.44
N PRO A 87 -25.35 -7.47 -5.28
CA PRO A 87 -25.69 -6.50 -6.32
C PRO A 87 -24.54 -5.66 -6.89
N THR A 88 -23.40 -5.60 -6.21
CA THR A 88 -22.39 -4.58 -6.54
C THR A 88 -21.25 -5.09 -7.37
N PHE A 89 -20.99 -6.40 -7.36
CA PHE A 89 -19.81 -7.01 -7.99
C PHE A 89 -18.53 -6.24 -7.65
N SER A 90 -18.41 -5.76 -6.41
CA SER A 90 -17.27 -4.96 -5.95
C SER A 90 -16.69 -5.53 -4.67
N ARG A 91 -15.43 -5.18 -4.40
CA ARG A 91 -14.73 -5.51 -3.17
C ARG A 91 -14.16 -4.23 -2.55
N SER A 92 -14.29 -4.11 -1.23
CA SER A 92 -13.63 -3.11 -0.41
C SER A 92 -13.02 -3.76 0.82
N TYR A 93 -11.70 -3.78 0.86
CA TYR A 93 -10.95 -4.21 2.04
C TYR A 93 -10.99 -3.18 3.16
N VAL A 94 -11.48 -1.96 2.89
CA VAL A 94 -11.89 -1.04 3.96
C VAL A 94 -13.22 -1.53 4.55
N GLY A 95 -13.14 -2.16 5.73
CA GLY A 95 -14.29 -2.66 6.49
C GLY A 95 -14.42 -4.17 6.50
N HIS A 96 -15.67 -4.67 6.60
CA HIS A 96 -15.93 -6.08 6.91
C HIS A 96 -15.41 -7.08 5.86
N GLN A 97 -15.20 -6.66 4.60
CA GLN A 97 -14.69 -7.56 3.55
C GLN A 97 -13.16 -7.70 3.60
N MET A 98 -12.46 -7.02 4.52
CA MET A 98 -11.03 -7.25 4.81
C MET A 98 -10.72 -8.73 5.03
N ARG A 99 -11.63 -9.47 5.70
CA ARG A 99 -11.50 -10.93 5.91
C ARG A 99 -11.43 -11.77 4.63
N ARG A 100 -11.66 -11.17 3.46
CA ARG A 100 -11.59 -11.83 2.16
C ARG A 100 -10.25 -11.65 1.47
N VAL A 101 -9.35 -10.78 1.95
CA VAL A 101 -8.05 -10.49 1.32
C VAL A 101 -7.34 -11.78 0.95
N ASP A 102 -7.01 -12.63 1.93
CA ASP A 102 -6.25 -13.88 1.73
C ASP A 102 -6.84 -14.81 0.66
N ARG A 103 -8.17 -14.90 0.61
CA ARG A 103 -8.88 -15.75 -0.36
C ARG A 103 -8.90 -15.12 -1.76
N ASP A 104 -8.88 -13.80 -1.84
CA ASP A 104 -8.97 -13.09 -3.09
C ASP A 104 -7.58 -12.96 -3.76
N LEU A 105 -6.47 -13.22 -3.05
CA LEU A 105 -5.10 -13.23 -3.60
C LEU A 105 -4.86 -14.42 -4.56
N ASP A 106 -3.94 -14.25 -5.51
CA ASP A 106 -3.51 -15.31 -6.42
C ASP A 106 -3.06 -16.57 -5.63
N PRO A 107 -3.70 -17.73 -5.81
CA PRO A 107 -3.32 -18.97 -5.13
C PRO A 107 -1.98 -19.54 -5.59
N ALA A 108 -1.46 -19.14 -6.76
CA ALA A 108 -0.17 -19.60 -7.27
C ALA A 108 1.03 -18.83 -6.70
N ALA A 109 0.80 -17.72 -5.99
CA ALA A 109 1.85 -16.91 -5.37
C ALA A 109 1.87 -17.17 -3.84
N PRO A 110 2.72 -18.05 -3.30
CA PRO A 110 2.71 -18.33 -1.86
C PRO A 110 3.12 -17.11 -1.04
N THR A 111 2.55 -16.96 0.15
CA THR A 111 3.08 -16.03 1.16
C THR A 111 4.27 -16.65 1.88
N VAL A 112 5.13 -15.82 2.47
CA VAL A 112 6.21 -16.28 3.36
C VAL A 112 5.68 -17.09 4.55
N PHE A 113 4.44 -16.84 5.00
CA PHE A 113 3.79 -17.63 6.05
C PHE A 113 3.42 -19.04 5.60
N GLU A 114 3.18 -19.26 4.30
CA GLU A 114 2.96 -20.59 3.72
C GLU A 114 4.29 -21.33 3.50
N LEU A 115 5.39 -20.57 3.37
CA LEU A 115 6.74 -21.12 3.15
C LEU A 115 7.53 -21.35 4.45
N SER A 116 7.15 -20.69 5.54
CA SER A 116 7.81 -20.76 6.85
C SER A 116 6.97 -21.54 7.85
N GLU A 117 7.57 -22.55 8.49
CA GLU A 117 6.87 -23.46 9.41
C GLU A 117 6.32 -22.76 10.65
N ARG A 118 7.07 -21.78 11.20
CA ARG A 118 6.74 -21.12 12.46
C ARG A 118 6.72 -19.61 12.26
N SER A 119 5.52 -19.09 12.03
CA SER A 119 5.34 -17.67 11.72
C SER A 119 4.41 -16.95 12.69
N VAL A 120 4.71 -15.69 12.97
CA VAL A 120 3.83 -14.75 13.69
C VAL A 120 3.52 -13.54 12.81
N GLY A 121 2.24 -13.23 12.67
CA GLY A 121 1.77 -12.00 12.03
C GLY A 121 1.00 -11.12 13.02
N ALA A 122 1.49 -9.92 13.29
CA ALA A 122 0.85 -8.94 14.16
C ALA A 122 0.28 -7.77 13.35
N LEU A 123 -1.02 -7.53 13.48
CA LEU A 123 -1.77 -6.52 12.70
C LEU A 123 -1.58 -6.63 11.17
N SER A 124 -1.16 -7.80 10.68
CA SER A 124 -0.99 -8.03 9.25
C SER A 124 -2.34 -8.16 8.54
N VAL A 125 -2.50 -7.44 7.43
CA VAL A 125 -3.68 -7.53 6.55
C VAL A 125 -3.67 -8.80 5.72
N ILE A 126 -2.49 -9.20 5.23
CA ILE A 126 -2.29 -10.48 4.54
C ILE A 126 -1.87 -11.49 5.60
N SER A 127 -2.66 -12.54 5.80
CA SER A 127 -2.45 -13.55 6.83
C SER A 127 -2.55 -14.99 6.31
N ARG A 128 -2.62 -15.17 4.99
CA ARG A 128 -2.69 -16.48 4.35
C ARG A 128 -1.46 -17.29 4.74
N GLY A 129 -1.66 -18.50 5.25
CA GLY A 129 -0.61 -19.36 5.80
C GLY A 129 -0.52 -19.36 7.33
N LEU A 130 -1.00 -18.31 8.01
CA LEU A 130 -0.95 -18.25 9.48
C LEU A 130 -2.06 -19.09 10.13
N THR A 131 -1.67 -19.91 11.11
CA THR A 131 -2.61 -20.54 12.05
C THR A 131 -3.32 -19.47 12.91
N PRO A 132 -4.46 -19.78 13.54
CA PRO A 132 -5.12 -18.86 14.45
C PRO A 132 -4.19 -18.38 15.59
N GLU A 133 -3.31 -19.24 16.08
CA GLU A 133 -2.38 -18.95 17.18
C GLU A 133 -1.24 -18.03 16.76
N GLY A 134 -0.82 -18.08 15.49
CA GLY A 134 0.20 -17.21 14.90
C GLY A 134 -0.29 -15.80 14.58
N ARG A 135 -1.57 -15.49 14.80
CA ARG A 135 -2.16 -14.17 14.55
C ARG A 135 -2.24 -13.34 15.83
N VAL A 136 -1.53 -12.23 15.87
CA VAL A 136 -1.57 -11.25 16.97
C VAL A 136 -2.41 -10.05 16.53
N ALA A 137 -3.41 -9.69 17.34
CA ALA A 137 -4.29 -8.54 17.11
C ALA A 137 -4.88 -8.45 15.68
N ALA A 138 -5.20 -9.59 15.05
CA ALA A 138 -5.67 -9.60 13.66
C ALA A 138 -6.98 -8.82 13.47
N PHE A 139 -7.00 -7.95 12.44
CA PHE A 139 -8.18 -7.21 12.03
C PHE A 139 -9.32 -8.18 11.66
N GLY A 140 -10.36 -8.23 12.49
CA GLY A 140 -11.56 -9.04 12.23
C GLY A 140 -11.57 -10.47 12.78
N VAL A 141 -10.66 -10.86 13.69
CA VAL A 141 -10.70 -12.16 14.38
C VAL A 141 -11.42 -12.07 15.74
N GLN A 142 -12.42 -12.94 15.92
CA GLN A 142 -13.27 -13.07 17.13
C GLN A 142 -12.67 -14.07 18.13
N SER A 143 -11.54 -13.77 18.77
CA SER A 143 -11.17 -14.46 20.02
C SER A 143 -11.66 -13.64 21.21
N LEU A 144 -12.08 -14.26 22.32
CA LEU A 144 -12.61 -13.56 23.50
C LEU A 144 -11.61 -12.58 24.14
N ARG A 145 -10.29 -12.77 23.94
CA ARG A 145 -9.23 -11.78 24.25
C ARG A 145 -9.11 -10.70 23.18
N ALA A 146 -9.24 -11.06 21.89
CA ALA A 146 -9.36 -10.11 20.78
C ALA A 146 -10.68 -9.33 20.79
N LEU A 147 -11.73 -9.71 21.51
CA LEU A 147 -12.99 -8.97 21.61
C LEU A 147 -12.84 -7.68 22.43
N ARG A 148 -12.02 -7.68 23.48
CA ARG A 148 -11.66 -6.44 24.21
C ARG A 148 -10.79 -5.53 23.35
N SER A 149 -9.83 -6.10 22.63
CA SER A 149 -8.98 -5.38 21.68
C SER A 149 -9.78 -4.87 20.47
N ALA A 150 -10.71 -5.65 19.90
CA ALA A 150 -11.55 -5.30 18.76
C ALA A 150 -12.64 -4.29 19.12
N ALA A 151 -13.22 -4.36 20.32
CA ALA A 151 -14.12 -3.32 20.81
C ALA A 151 -13.39 -1.99 21.04
N ARG A 152 -12.13 -2.04 21.52
CA ARG A 152 -11.26 -0.86 21.65
C ARG A 152 -10.85 -0.34 20.28
N VAL A 153 -10.34 -1.18 19.37
CA VAL A 153 -10.00 -0.85 17.97
C VAL A 153 -11.19 -0.25 17.24
N ALA A 154 -12.38 -0.85 17.32
CA ALA A 154 -13.59 -0.30 16.74
C ALA A 154 -13.93 1.06 17.37
N ARG A 155 -13.94 1.19 18.70
CA ARG A 155 -14.19 2.46 19.39
C ARG A 155 -13.16 3.54 19.02
N THR A 156 -11.89 3.19 18.93
CA THR A 156 -10.79 4.09 18.54
C THR A 156 -10.93 4.51 17.08
N HIS A 157 -11.25 3.57 16.18
CA HIS A 157 -11.51 3.82 14.77
C HIS A 157 -12.73 4.74 14.54
N PHE A 158 -13.77 4.63 15.37
CA PHE A 158 -14.96 5.48 15.30
C PHE A 158 -14.88 6.79 16.11
N SER A 159 -13.90 6.97 16.99
CA SER A 159 -13.79 8.16 17.87
C SER A 159 -12.68 9.14 17.50
N GLY A 160 -11.81 8.82 16.54
CA GLY A 160 -10.66 9.67 16.19
C GLY A 160 -9.61 9.77 17.32
N ASN A 161 -9.63 8.86 18.30
CA ASN A 161 -8.71 8.88 19.43
C ASN A 161 -7.33 8.34 19.03
N VAL A 162 -6.47 9.22 18.51
CA VAL A 162 -5.09 8.88 18.09
C VAL A 162 -4.31 8.15 19.19
N ARG A 163 -4.41 8.60 20.45
CA ARG A 163 -3.70 7.96 21.58
C ARG A 163 -4.15 6.51 21.82
N GLY A 164 -5.39 6.17 21.48
CA GLY A 164 -5.87 4.80 21.57
C GLY A 164 -5.19 3.85 20.57
N TRP A 165 -4.66 4.35 19.45
CA TRP A 165 -3.87 3.56 18.51
C TRP A 165 -2.48 3.25 19.07
N LEU A 166 -1.85 4.20 19.77
CA LEU A 166 -0.58 3.98 20.46
C LEU A 166 -0.73 2.92 21.57
N ASP A 167 -1.87 2.89 22.27
CA ASP A 167 -2.13 1.82 23.25
C ASP A 167 -2.25 0.44 22.60
N ILE A 168 -2.88 0.35 21.43
CA ILE A 168 -2.97 -0.91 20.66
C ILE A 168 -1.58 -1.37 20.23
N ASP A 169 -0.75 -0.45 19.72
CA ASP A 169 0.63 -0.78 19.34
C ASP A 169 1.43 -1.30 20.55
N ARG A 170 1.30 -0.69 21.74
CA ARG A 170 1.94 -1.20 22.96
C ARG A 170 1.47 -2.61 23.33
N ASP A 171 0.15 -2.87 23.27
CA ASP A 171 -0.39 -4.21 23.53
C ASP A 171 0.17 -5.25 22.52
N VAL A 172 0.37 -4.83 21.26
CA VAL A 172 0.99 -5.66 20.22
C VAL A 172 2.48 -5.88 20.51
N VAL A 173 3.22 -4.86 20.91
CA VAL A 173 4.63 -4.96 21.29
C VAL A 173 4.81 -5.98 22.42
N GLU A 174 3.99 -5.91 23.47
CA GLU A 174 4.05 -6.89 24.57
C GLU A 174 3.90 -8.33 24.08
N GLU A 175 2.88 -8.59 23.25
CA GLU A 175 2.62 -9.93 22.74
C GLU A 175 3.70 -10.39 21.76
N VAL A 176 4.17 -9.52 20.86
CA VAL A 176 5.25 -9.86 19.91
C VAL A 176 6.55 -10.16 20.63
N VAL A 177 6.97 -9.33 21.60
CA VAL A 177 8.17 -9.58 22.41
C VAL A 177 8.06 -10.92 23.12
N ARG A 178 6.93 -11.20 23.77
CA ARG A 178 6.67 -12.47 24.46
C ARG A 178 6.78 -13.66 23.51
N ARG A 179 6.15 -13.58 22.33
CA ARG A 179 6.20 -14.65 21.30
C ARG A 179 7.61 -14.87 20.77
N VAL A 180 8.34 -13.81 20.47
CA VAL A 180 9.73 -13.90 19.99
C VAL A 180 10.61 -14.58 21.03
N ARG A 181 10.48 -14.20 22.30
CA ARG A 181 11.24 -14.77 23.41
C ARG A 181 10.92 -16.25 23.66
N ASP A 182 9.64 -16.57 23.82
CA ASP A 182 9.18 -17.88 24.30
C ASP A 182 9.15 -18.92 23.18
N GLU A 183 8.73 -18.52 21.98
CA GLU A 183 8.47 -19.44 20.89
C GLU A 183 9.62 -19.46 19.87
N ARG A 184 10.34 -18.34 19.69
CA ARG A 184 11.39 -18.20 18.65
C ARG A 184 10.86 -18.60 17.26
N PRO A 185 9.86 -17.88 16.73
CA PRO A 185 9.36 -18.11 15.38
C PRO A 185 10.46 -17.87 14.34
N ASP A 186 10.40 -18.60 13.23
CA ASP A 186 11.33 -18.43 12.10
C ASP A 186 11.08 -17.13 11.35
N PHE A 187 9.81 -16.68 11.33
CA PHE A 187 9.42 -15.43 10.69
C PHE A 187 8.41 -14.63 11.52
N VAL A 188 8.64 -13.33 11.66
CA VAL A 188 7.71 -12.38 12.28
C VAL A 188 7.46 -11.21 11.34
N PHE A 189 6.20 -10.88 11.15
CA PHE A 189 5.77 -9.64 10.49
C PHE A 189 4.87 -8.86 11.42
N ALA A 190 5.34 -7.73 11.93
CA ALA A 190 4.61 -6.92 12.89
C ALA A 190 4.38 -5.50 12.35
N ALA A 191 3.12 -5.15 12.08
CA ALA A 191 2.77 -3.81 11.61
C ALA A 191 2.25 -2.94 12.75
N LEU A 192 2.98 -1.89 13.09
CA LEU A 192 2.63 -0.92 14.12
C LEU A 192 2.02 0.31 13.46
N THR A 193 0.75 0.56 13.74
CA THR A 193 -0.11 1.47 12.95
C THR A 193 -0.19 2.90 13.51
N GLY A 194 0.38 3.12 14.69
CA GLY A 194 0.30 4.36 15.44
C GLY A 194 0.95 5.55 14.73
N ILE A 195 2.03 5.32 13.96
CA ILE A 195 2.72 6.37 13.20
C ILE A 195 1.81 6.92 12.09
N ASP A 196 1.26 6.05 11.24
CA ASP A 196 0.30 6.43 10.20
C ASP A 196 -0.91 7.18 10.78
N LYS A 197 -1.54 6.60 11.82
CA LYS A 197 -2.75 7.16 12.43
C LYS A 197 -2.50 8.51 13.09
N SER A 198 -1.34 8.69 13.70
CA SER A 198 -0.94 9.97 14.29
C SER A 198 -0.55 11.02 13.24
N SER A 199 0.14 10.59 12.18
CA SER A 199 0.51 11.45 11.06
C SER A 199 -0.71 11.98 10.31
N HIS A 200 -1.72 11.13 10.05
CA HIS A 200 -2.99 11.56 9.45
C HIS A 200 -3.74 12.58 10.30
N ALA A 201 -3.69 12.46 11.63
CA ALA A 201 -4.48 13.30 12.53
C ALA A 201 -3.80 14.62 12.90
N ALA A 202 -2.48 14.64 13.02
CA ALA A 202 -1.72 15.79 13.53
C ALA A 202 -0.60 16.28 12.61
N GLY A 203 -0.33 15.56 11.52
CA GLY A 203 0.82 15.80 10.64
C GLY A 203 2.07 15.00 11.08
N HIS A 204 2.89 14.64 10.09
CA HIS A 204 4.08 13.79 10.27
C HIS A 204 5.20 14.39 11.12
N GLU A 205 5.18 15.70 11.39
CA GLU A 205 6.15 16.39 12.26
C GLU A 205 5.66 16.55 13.72
N ALA A 206 4.45 16.10 14.03
CA ALA A 206 3.86 16.31 15.35
C ALA A 206 4.56 15.47 16.43
N PRO A 207 4.69 15.96 17.68
CA PRO A 207 5.34 15.22 18.78
C PRO A 207 4.78 13.81 19.03
N ILE A 208 3.46 13.62 18.81
CA ILE A 208 2.80 12.32 18.96
C ILE A 208 3.30 11.26 17.96
N VAL A 209 3.85 11.68 16.81
CA VAL A 209 4.52 10.78 15.86
C VAL A 209 5.83 10.28 16.46
N GLY A 210 6.57 11.14 17.15
CA GLY A 210 7.76 10.76 17.93
C GLY A 210 7.43 9.75 19.03
N ASP A 211 6.32 9.93 19.75
CA ASP A 211 5.84 8.97 20.75
C ASP A 211 5.55 7.60 20.11
N ALA A 212 4.95 7.57 18.90
CA ALA A 212 4.67 6.34 18.17
C ALA A 212 5.95 5.66 17.67
N ILE A 213 6.93 6.43 17.18
CA ILE A 213 8.27 5.92 16.83
C ILE A 213 8.96 5.31 18.07
N GLY A 214 8.80 5.92 19.25
CA GLY A 214 9.32 5.37 20.51
C GLY A 214 8.77 3.98 20.85
N ILE A 215 7.53 3.67 20.47
CA ILE A 215 6.94 2.32 20.66
C ILE A 215 7.62 1.30 19.74
N VAL A 216 7.90 1.69 18.48
CA VAL A 216 8.68 0.85 17.55
C VAL A 216 10.08 0.61 18.10
N ASP A 217 10.72 1.64 18.66
CA ASP A 217 12.05 1.54 19.28
C ASP A 217 12.04 0.59 20.48
N GLU A 218 11.02 0.65 21.33
CA GLU A 218 10.86 -0.25 22.48
C GLU A 218 10.78 -1.72 22.04
N LEU A 219 10.04 -2.02 20.97
CA LEU A 219 9.97 -3.38 20.41
C LEU A 219 11.36 -3.88 20.00
N VAL A 220 12.12 -3.05 19.30
CA VAL A 220 13.48 -3.38 18.82
C VAL A 220 14.42 -3.59 20.01
N ALA A 221 14.39 -2.69 20.99
CA ALA A 221 15.20 -2.78 22.20
C ALA A 221 14.95 -4.11 22.93
N ARG A 222 13.68 -4.45 23.18
CA ARG A 222 13.31 -5.64 23.95
C ARG A 222 13.61 -6.95 23.21
N ILE A 223 13.38 -7.00 21.90
CA ILE A 223 13.75 -8.15 21.07
C ILE A 223 15.26 -8.37 21.12
N ARG A 224 16.04 -7.30 20.98
CA ARG A 224 17.50 -7.37 21.05
C ARG A 224 17.98 -7.82 22.41
N ASP A 225 17.52 -7.19 23.49
CA ASP A 225 17.96 -7.52 24.86
C ASP A 225 17.66 -8.98 25.20
N ASP A 226 16.50 -9.50 24.79
CA ASP A 226 16.16 -10.90 24.97
C ASP A 226 17.05 -11.82 24.13
N ALA A 227 17.33 -11.45 22.87
CA ALA A 227 18.17 -12.24 21.97
C ALA A 227 19.65 -12.26 22.38
N GLU A 228 20.21 -11.12 22.83
CA GLU A 228 21.58 -11.03 23.36
C GLU A 228 21.69 -11.86 24.64
N ARG A 229 20.74 -11.71 25.59
CA ARG A 229 20.73 -12.46 26.85
C ARG A 229 20.62 -13.98 26.64
N LEU A 230 19.89 -14.39 25.60
CA LEU A 230 19.68 -15.80 25.26
C LEU A 230 20.70 -16.33 24.21
N GLY A 231 21.65 -15.50 23.79
CA GLY A 231 22.77 -15.90 22.94
C GLY A 231 22.43 -16.23 21.49
N TYR A 232 21.39 -15.61 20.91
CA TYR A 232 21.00 -15.83 19.51
C TYR A 232 20.87 -14.54 18.68
N TRP A 233 21.33 -13.39 19.21
CA TRP A 233 21.30 -12.11 18.50
C TRP A 233 22.07 -12.16 17.17
N ASP A 234 23.26 -12.77 17.16
CA ASP A 234 24.10 -12.89 15.95
C ASP A 234 23.43 -13.74 14.84
N ASP A 235 22.46 -14.58 15.21
CA ASP A 235 21.63 -15.39 14.31
C ASP A 235 20.22 -14.78 14.10
N THR A 236 20.02 -13.49 14.37
CA THR A 236 18.72 -12.81 14.23
C THR A 236 18.80 -11.68 13.21
N HIS A 237 17.84 -11.64 12.28
CA HIS A 237 17.66 -10.49 11.40
C HIS A 237 16.47 -9.65 11.86
N VAL A 238 16.72 -8.36 12.14
CA VAL A 238 15.66 -7.38 12.44
C VAL A 238 15.65 -6.31 11.36
N TRP A 239 14.53 -6.20 10.65
CA TRP A 239 14.33 -5.25 9.56
C TRP A 239 13.22 -4.29 9.96
N ILE A 240 13.50 -3.00 9.93
CA ILE A 240 12.50 -1.96 10.20
C ILE A 240 12.28 -1.23 8.88
N THR A 241 11.04 -1.21 8.43
CA THR A 241 10.65 -0.59 7.16
C THR A 241 9.33 0.15 7.31
N SER A 242 8.99 0.94 6.31
CA SER A 242 7.63 1.43 6.12
C SER A 242 6.98 0.71 4.95
N ASP A 243 5.66 0.54 5.00
CA ASP A 243 4.87 0.11 3.86
C ASP A 243 4.62 1.25 2.89
N HIS A 244 4.46 2.48 3.37
CA HIS A 244 4.39 3.70 2.55
C HIS A 244 4.92 4.94 3.29
N GLY A 245 5.08 6.04 2.55
CA GLY A 245 5.35 7.35 3.14
C GLY A 245 4.05 8.08 3.52
N HIS A 246 4.17 9.40 3.71
CA HIS A 246 3.04 10.28 3.95
C HIS A 246 3.25 11.60 3.23
N SER A 247 2.23 12.08 2.52
CA SER A 247 2.22 13.40 1.88
C SER A 247 1.14 14.26 2.52
N PRO A 248 1.34 15.58 2.67
CA PRO A 248 0.27 16.47 3.09
C PRO A 248 -0.91 16.36 2.12
N VAL A 249 -2.13 16.30 2.66
CA VAL A 249 -3.36 16.44 1.88
C VAL A 249 -3.99 17.76 2.26
N ARG A 250 -4.13 18.67 1.29
CA ARG A 250 -4.64 20.04 1.48
C ARG A 250 -5.96 20.30 0.78
N ALA A 251 -6.29 19.47 -0.20
CA ALA A 251 -7.53 19.56 -0.96
C ALA A 251 -8.10 18.15 -1.20
N HIS A 252 -9.42 18.07 -1.23
CA HIS A 252 -10.15 16.84 -1.51
C HIS A 252 -10.87 16.93 -2.83
N ASP A 253 -10.86 15.84 -3.60
CA ASP A 253 -11.65 15.75 -4.83
C ASP A 253 -12.57 14.51 -4.88
N ASP A 254 -13.88 14.76 -4.89
CA ASP A 254 -14.88 13.71 -5.06
C ASP A 254 -15.00 13.31 -6.54
N LEU A 255 -14.12 12.39 -6.96
CA LEU A 255 -14.10 11.83 -8.32
C LEU A 255 -15.45 11.21 -8.72
N ALA A 256 -16.15 10.56 -7.79
CA ALA A 256 -17.43 9.91 -8.11
C ALA A 256 -18.49 10.96 -8.45
N ARG A 257 -18.54 12.05 -7.66
CA ARG A 257 -19.40 13.19 -7.95
C ARG A 257 -19.02 13.87 -9.26
N GLY A 258 -17.73 14.13 -9.50
CA GLY A 258 -17.27 14.76 -10.74
C GLY A 258 -17.65 13.97 -11.99
N ILE A 259 -17.55 12.64 -11.95
CA ILE A 259 -18.00 11.77 -13.04
C ILE A 259 -19.54 11.77 -13.15
N ALA A 260 -20.27 11.81 -12.04
CA ALA A 260 -21.73 11.89 -12.05
C ALA A 260 -22.26 13.19 -12.66
N GLU A 261 -21.59 14.32 -12.42
CA GLU A 261 -21.88 15.62 -13.05
C GLU A 261 -21.71 15.60 -14.58
N SER A 262 -20.99 14.59 -15.11
CA SER A 262 -20.89 14.31 -16.56
C SER A 262 -22.12 13.58 -17.13
N GLY A 263 -23.14 13.31 -16.31
CA GLY A 263 -24.38 12.62 -16.69
C GLY A 263 -24.34 11.09 -16.54
N LEU A 264 -23.29 10.53 -15.94
CA LEU A 264 -23.14 9.08 -15.74
C LEU A 264 -23.70 8.65 -14.39
N ARG A 265 -24.34 7.47 -14.33
CA ARG A 265 -24.66 6.84 -13.04
C ARG A 265 -23.41 6.15 -12.49
N VAL A 266 -22.93 6.62 -11.35
CA VAL A 266 -21.67 6.16 -10.75
C VAL A 266 -21.93 5.26 -9.54
N MET A 267 -21.23 4.14 -9.47
CA MET A 267 -21.10 3.31 -8.27
C MET A 267 -19.78 3.61 -7.59
N ALA A 268 -19.79 3.97 -6.31
CA ALA A 268 -18.58 4.23 -5.54
C ALA A 268 -18.78 3.86 -4.05
N HIS A 269 -17.70 3.57 -3.34
CA HIS A 269 -17.78 3.41 -1.89
C HIS A 269 -17.86 4.77 -1.17
N PRO A 270 -18.54 4.88 -0.02
CA PRO A 270 -19.23 3.80 0.70
C PRO A 270 -20.62 3.45 0.14
N TRP A 271 -21.20 4.30 -0.71
CA TRP A 271 -22.57 4.14 -1.25
C TRP A 271 -22.59 3.34 -2.56
N ILE A 272 -22.39 2.03 -2.46
CA ILE A 272 -22.25 1.12 -3.61
C ILE A 272 -23.56 0.68 -4.26
N PHE A 273 -24.72 1.03 -3.71
CA PHE A 273 -26.01 0.65 -4.27
C PHE A 273 -26.49 1.68 -5.28
N THR A 274 -26.03 1.53 -6.52
CA THR A 274 -26.46 2.35 -7.66
C THR A 274 -27.27 1.49 -8.63
N PHE A 275 -28.45 1.95 -9.03
CA PHE A 275 -29.25 1.27 -10.05
C PHE A 275 -28.63 1.46 -11.44
N ALA A 276 -28.41 0.35 -12.17
CA ALA A 276 -27.85 0.32 -13.52
C ALA A 276 -26.64 1.26 -13.71
N PRO A 277 -25.56 1.09 -12.93
CA PRO A 277 -24.39 1.97 -12.98
C PRO A 277 -23.72 1.88 -14.36
N GLN A 278 -23.22 3.01 -14.84
CA GLN A 278 -22.49 3.13 -16.11
C GLN A 278 -20.98 3.27 -15.89
N ALA A 279 -20.59 3.74 -14.71
CA ALA A 279 -19.21 3.79 -14.27
C ALA A 279 -19.10 3.32 -12.81
N ALA A 280 -17.95 2.76 -12.45
CA ALA A 280 -17.60 2.45 -11.07
C ALA A 280 -16.27 3.13 -10.71
N VAL A 281 -16.22 3.77 -9.54
CA VAL A 281 -15.04 4.45 -9.02
C VAL A 281 -14.59 3.73 -7.76
N MET A 282 -13.37 3.21 -7.78
CA MET A 282 -12.76 2.44 -6.71
C MET A 282 -11.49 3.14 -6.25
N VAL A 283 -11.66 4.07 -5.31
CA VAL A 283 -10.57 4.80 -4.67
C VAL A 283 -9.80 3.88 -3.74
N SER A 284 -8.47 3.90 -3.85
CA SER A 284 -7.53 3.13 -3.04
C SER A 284 -6.59 4.07 -2.28
N GLY A 285 -6.91 4.31 -1.00
CA GLY A 285 -6.23 5.32 -0.18
C GLY A 285 -6.57 6.73 -0.62
N ASN A 286 -5.57 7.62 -0.59
CA ASN A 286 -5.67 9.05 -0.88
C ASN A 286 -4.79 9.44 -2.08
N ALA A 287 -4.45 8.52 -2.98
CA ALA A 287 -3.49 8.85 -4.04
C ALA A 287 -3.78 8.16 -5.36
N MET A 288 -4.77 7.27 -5.39
CA MET A 288 -5.05 6.45 -6.56
C MET A 288 -6.51 6.02 -6.62
N ALA A 289 -7.05 6.05 -7.83
CA ALA A 289 -8.38 5.53 -8.11
C ALA A 289 -8.40 4.70 -9.40
N HIS A 290 -9.14 3.60 -9.35
CA HIS A 290 -9.54 2.86 -10.55
C HIS A 290 -10.92 3.33 -10.99
N VAL A 291 -11.08 3.67 -12.27
CA VAL A 291 -12.36 3.96 -12.90
C VAL A 291 -12.66 2.86 -13.91
N TYR A 292 -13.85 2.27 -13.79
CA TYR A 292 -14.36 1.22 -14.66
C TYR A 292 -15.54 1.77 -15.44
N VAL A 293 -15.57 1.50 -16.73
CA VAL A 293 -16.67 1.76 -17.67
C VAL A 293 -17.10 0.44 -18.30
N GLU A 294 -18.18 0.45 -19.10
CA GLU A 294 -18.68 -0.76 -19.78
C GLU A 294 -18.87 -1.93 -18.80
N LEU A 295 -19.50 -1.68 -17.64
CA LEU A 295 -19.59 -2.60 -16.50
C LEU A 295 -20.34 -3.92 -16.82
N GLU A 296 -21.08 -3.93 -17.92
CA GLU A 296 -21.72 -5.10 -18.50
C GLU A 296 -20.74 -6.09 -19.13
N GLN A 297 -19.55 -5.64 -19.56
CA GLN A 297 -18.53 -6.50 -20.16
C GLN A 297 -17.83 -7.33 -19.08
N ARG A 298 -17.66 -8.65 -19.33
CA ARG A 298 -17.00 -9.59 -18.39
C ARG A 298 -15.49 -9.63 -18.52
N HIS A 299 -14.97 -9.15 -19.64
CA HIS A 299 -13.55 -9.02 -19.90
C HIS A 299 -13.22 -7.55 -20.03
N ARG A 300 -12.02 -7.17 -19.61
CA ARG A 300 -11.58 -5.78 -19.63
C ARG A 300 -11.29 -5.38 -21.08
N PRO A 301 -12.01 -4.40 -21.66
CA PRO A 301 -11.61 -3.80 -22.93
C PRO A 301 -10.36 -2.95 -22.71
N PHE A 302 -9.47 -2.93 -23.69
CA PHE A 302 -8.32 -2.02 -23.67
C PHE A 302 -8.71 -0.63 -24.16
N TRP A 303 -7.89 0.37 -23.79
CA TRP A 303 -8.13 1.77 -24.12
C TRP A 303 -8.27 2.02 -25.62
N SER A 304 -7.54 1.29 -26.46
CA SER A 304 -7.66 1.36 -27.93
C SER A 304 -9.12 1.16 -28.42
N THR A 305 -9.87 0.27 -27.78
CA THR A 305 -11.29 0.01 -28.08
C THR A 305 -12.23 0.98 -27.36
N LEU A 306 -11.86 1.46 -26.17
CA LEU A 306 -12.68 2.39 -25.38
C LEU A 306 -12.62 3.83 -25.87
N ARG A 307 -11.49 4.23 -26.45
CA ARG A 307 -11.18 5.61 -26.85
C ARG A 307 -12.32 6.29 -27.64
N PRO A 308 -12.93 5.69 -28.68
CA PRO A 308 -13.96 6.37 -29.46
C PRO A 308 -15.16 6.88 -28.64
N ARG A 309 -15.51 6.18 -27.55
CA ARG A 309 -16.63 6.54 -26.67
C ARG A 309 -16.18 7.32 -25.44
N TRP A 310 -15.03 7.00 -24.88
CA TRP A 310 -14.64 7.43 -23.53
C TRP A 310 -13.52 8.48 -23.50
N GLU A 311 -12.99 8.91 -24.64
CA GLU A 311 -11.97 9.98 -24.71
C GLU A 311 -12.44 11.27 -24.02
N GLY A 312 -13.72 11.65 -24.17
CA GLY A 312 -14.28 12.83 -23.49
C GLY A 312 -14.21 12.73 -21.96
N LEU A 313 -14.51 11.56 -21.38
CA LEU A 313 -14.37 11.31 -19.94
C LEU A 313 -12.90 11.34 -19.51
N ALA A 314 -12.00 10.72 -20.28
CA ALA A 314 -10.56 10.75 -20.00
C ALA A 314 -10.01 12.18 -20.00
N GLN A 315 -10.41 13.03 -20.96
CA GLN A 315 -10.01 14.44 -20.99
C GLN A 315 -10.59 15.23 -19.81
N ALA A 316 -11.85 15.00 -19.46
CA ALA A 316 -12.49 15.64 -18.31
C ALA A 316 -11.80 15.27 -16.98
N LEU A 317 -11.36 14.02 -16.82
CA LEU A 317 -10.59 13.57 -15.67
C LEU A 317 -9.18 14.16 -15.65
N LEU A 318 -8.48 14.16 -16.79
CA LEU A 318 -7.13 14.72 -16.91
C LEU A 318 -7.09 16.24 -16.68
N ALA A 319 -8.18 16.95 -17.00
CA ALA A 319 -8.26 18.39 -16.79
C ALA A 319 -8.35 18.79 -15.31
N ARG A 320 -8.69 17.86 -14.40
CA ARG A 320 -8.86 18.14 -12.97
C ARG A 320 -7.51 18.50 -12.33
N SER A 321 -7.51 19.46 -11.42
CA SER A 321 -6.31 19.83 -10.65
C SER A 321 -5.82 18.74 -9.70
N SER A 322 -6.71 17.84 -9.32
CA SER A 322 -6.45 16.68 -8.46
C SER A 322 -5.77 15.52 -9.17
N VAL A 323 -5.76 15.48 -10.51
CA VAL A 323 -5.21 14.37 -11.29
C VAL A 323 -3.86 14.79 -11.87
N ASP A 324 -2.82 14.01 -11.57
CA ASP A 324 -1.48 14.24 -12.09
C ASP A 324 -1.12 13.30 -13.23
N LEU A 325 -1.38 12.00 -13.03
CA LEU A 325 -1.26 10.98 -14.07
C LEU A 325 -2.60 10.30 -14.33
N LEU A 326 -2.93 10.14 -15.61
CA LEU A 326 -3.98 9.27 -16.11
C LEU A 326 -3.32 8.12 -16.89
N LEU A 327 -3.49 6.89 -16.39
CA LEU A 327 -2.98 5.67 -16.99
C LEU A 327 -4.11 4.95 -17.73
N LEU A 328 -3.84 4.59 -18.99
CA LEU A 328 -4.80 4.06 -19.95
C LEU A 328 -4.20 2.80 -20.60
N PRO A 329 -4.50 1.60 -20.07
CA PRO A 329 -3.93 0.36 -20.61
C PRO A 329 -4.42 0.09 -22.03
N ASN A 330 -3.49 0.11 -22.99
CA ASN A 330 -3.75 0.08 -24.43
C ASN A 330 -3.86 -1.33 -25.00
N ASP A 331 -3.14 -2.27 -24.40
CA ASP A 331 -3.11 -3.70 -24.69
C ASP A 331 -2.46 -4.44 -23.50
N SER A 332 -2.15 -5.73 -23.66
CA SER A 332 -1.53 -6.57 -22.60
C SER A 332 -0.05 -6.27 -22.34
N GLN A 333 0.54 -5.33 -23.05
CA GLN A 333 1.95 -4.98 -23.00
C GLN A 333 2.18 -3.47 -22.85
N GLY A 334 1.20 -2.63 -23.15
CA GLY A 334 1.35 -1.18 -23.23
C GLY A 334 0.31 -0.43 -22.40
N CYS A 335 0.78 0.62 -21.72
CA CYS A 335 -0.05 1.60 -21.04
C CYS A 335 0.29 2.99 -21.56
N GLU A 336 -0.71 3.71 -22.06
CA GLU A 336 -0.58 5.14 -22.31
C GLU A 336 -0.64 5.88 -20.98
N VAL A 337 0.30 6.80 -20.78
CA VAL A 337 0.42 7.63 -19.60
C VAL A 337 0.22 9.07 -20.07
N ARG A 338 -0.73 9.76 -19.45
CA ARG A 338 -1.03 11.16 -19.76
C ARG A 338 -0.86 12.00 -18.51
N SER A 339 -0.30 13.19 -18.68
CA SER A 339 -0.31 14.26 -17.69
C SER A 339 -0.86 15.51 -18.35
N ARG A 340 -1.63 16.31 -17.61
CA ARG A 340 -2.29 17.52 -18.14
C ARG A 340 -1.30 18.47 -18.78
N ASP A 341 -0.20 18.72 -18.07
CA ASP A 341 0.75 19.78 -18.42
C ASP A 341 2.04 19.24 -19.06
N ARG A 342 2.28 17.92 -18.95
CA ARG A 342 3.53 17.28 -19.42
C ARG A 342 3.36 16.39 -20.64
N GLY A 343 2.14 16.28 -21.19
CA GLY A 343 1.87 15.53 -22.42
C GLY A 343 1.72 14.02 -22.20
N THR A 344 1.96 13.24 -23.25
CA THR A 344 1.72 11.79 -23.27
C THR A 344 2.97 10.97 -23.57
N ALA A 345 3.02 9.77 -22.99
CA ALA A 345 4.03 8.76 -23.27
C ALA A 345 3.41 7.35 -23.18
N VAL A 346 4.18 6.33 -23.56
CA VAL A 346 3.80 4.92 -23.43
C VAL A 346 4.83 4.21 -22.56
N VAL A 347 4.35 3.57 -21.50
CA VAL A 347 5.08 2.55 -20.76
C VAL A 347 4.73 1.20 -21.38
N SER A 348 5.73 0.37 -21.67
CA SER A 348 5.52 -0.96 -22.25
C SER A 348 6.40 -2.03 -21.63
N THR A 349 5.94 -3.27 -21.68
CA THR A 349 6.66 -4.45 -21.20
C THR A 349 6.69 -5.56 -22.25
N ASP A 350 7.84 -6.22 -22.37
CA ASP A 350 8.07 -7.44 -23.14
C ASP A 350 8.74 -8.47 -22.22
N GLY A 351 7.94 -9.37 -21.64
CA GLY A 351 8.38 -10.28 -20.60
C GLY A 351 8.88 -9.53 -19.37
N ALA A 352 10.19 -9.62 -19.10
CA ALA A 352 10.85 -8.96 -17.97
C ALA A 352 11.59 -7.67 -18.38
N ARG A 353 11.31 -7.13 -19.58
CA ARG A 353 11.95 -5.92 -20.11
C ARG A 353 10.95 -4.79 -20.25
N PHE A 354 11.32 -3.60 -19.76
CA PHE A 354 10.46 -2.43 -19.68
C PHE A 354 10.99 -1.31 -20.57
N SER A 355 10.08 -0.53 -21.15
CA SER A 355 10.42 0.64 -21.97
C SER A 355 9.48 1.81 -21.67
N TYR A 356 10.01 3.01 -21.77
CA TYR A 356 9.28 4.28 -21.69
C TYR A 356 9.55 5.06 -22.98
N ARG A 357 8.50 5.41 -23.71
CA ARG A 357 8.60 6.13 -24.98
C ARG A 357 7.71 7.37 -24.93
N ARG A 358 8.34 8.54 -25.02
CA ARG A 358 7.63 9.81 -25.08
C ARG A 358 6.87 9.93 -26.39
N GLN A 359 5.72 10.59 -26.36
CA GLN A 359 4.91 10.89 -27.55
C GLN A 359 4.80 12.40 -27.71
N SER A 360 3.73 13.02 -27.19
CA SER A 360 3.57 14.47 -27.22
C SER A 360 4.32 15.19 -26.09
N GLY A 361 4.82 14.46 -25.10
CA GLY A 361 5.60 15.01 -23.99
C GLY A 361 6.20 13.93 -23.09
N ASP A 362 6.50 14.32 -21.85
CA ASP A 362 7.21 13.52 -20.85
C ASP A 362 6.48 13.53 -19.50
N PRO A 363 5.35 12.82 -19.36
CA PRO A 363 4.56 12.78 -18.14
C PRO A 363 5.32 12.29 -16.90
N LEU A 364 6.36 11.46 -17.07
CA LEU A 364 7.18 10.98 -15.94
C LEU A 364 8.41 11.86 -15.69
N GLY A 365 8.69 12.86 -16.53
CA GLY A 365 9.82 13.78 -16.37
C GLY A 365 11.19 13.10 -16.46
N LEU A 366 11.33 12.04 -17.25
CA LEU A 366 12.57 11.24 -17.30
C LEU A 366 13.63 11.81 -18.25
N GLY A 367 13.28 12.80 -19.08
CA GLY A 367 14.17 13.49 -20.01
C GLY A 367 14.59 12.68 -21.24
N ALA A 368 14.34 11.37 -21.25
CA ALA A 368 14.77 10.47 -22.32
C ALA A 368 13.76 9.33 -22.58
N ASP A 369 13.85 8.76 -23.78
CA ASP A 369 13.24 7.46 -24.06
C ASP A 369 14.12 6.37 -23.45
N LEU A 370 13.49 5.41 -22.77
CA LEU A 370 14.17 4.28 -22.15
C LEU A 370 13.68 2.99 -22.82
N ARG A 371 14.59 2.08 -23.15
CA ARG A 371 14.26 0.91 -23.97
C ARG A 371 14.85 -0.36 -23.36
N ARG A 372 13.99 -1.38 -23.24
CA ARG A 372 14.36 -2.76 -22.86
C ARG A 372 15.20 -2.84 -21.57
N LEU A 373 14.87 -2.05 -20.56
CA LEU A 373 15.49 -2.09 -19.25
C LEU A 373 15.02 -3.34 -18.49
N ASP A 374 15.87 -3.98 -17.69
CA ASP A 374 15.38 -4.88 -16.63
C ASP A 374 14.81 -4.05 -15.46
N PRO A 375 14.12 -4.68 -14.48
CA PRO A 375 13.54 -3.96 -13.35
C PRO A 375 14.54 -3.07 -12.60
N ARG A 376 15.77 -3.55 -12.40
CA ARG A 376 16.78 -2.78 -11.65
C ARG A 376 17.23 -1.54 -12.41
N ALA A 377 17.54 -1.67 -13.70
CA ALA A 377 17.92 -0.52 -14.52
C ALA A 377 16.75 0.48 -14.66
N ALA A 378 15.50 0.01 -14.72
CA ALA A 378 14.32 0.88 -14.72
C ALA A 378 14.16 1.63 -13.39
N TYR A 379 14.40 0.96 -12.26
CA TYR A 379 14.43 1.59 -10.94
C TYR A 379 15.52 2.67 -10.85
N GLU A 380 16.77 2.32 -11.19
CA GLU A 380 17.91 3.24 -11.14
C GLU A 380 17.70 4.46 -12.07
N ALA A 381 17.02 4.28 -13.21
CA ALA A 381 16.70 5.37 -14.13
C ALA A 381 15.55 6.28 -13.64
N THR A 382 14.77 5.86 -12.65
CA THR A 382 13.57 6.59 -12.18
C THR A 382 13.65 7.06 -10.74
N ILE A 383 14.58 6.55 -9.93
CA ILE A 383 14.63 6.82 -8.48
C ILE A 383 14.75 8.30 -8.11
N GLU A 384 15.42 9.11 -8.93
CA GLU A 384 15.58 10.56 -8.73
C GLU A 384 14.42 11.39 -9.33
N SER A 385 13.44 10.74 -9.96
CA SER A 385 12.26 11.40 -10.52
C SER A 385 11.13 11.51 -9.49
N ASP A 386 10.08 12.25 -9.84
CA ASP A 386 8.84 12.31 -9.06
C ASP A 386 8.04 10.98 -9.07
N TYR A 387 8.42 10.01 -9.92
CA TYR A 387 7.79 8.69 -10.03
C TYR A 387 8.83 7.59 -9.92
N PRO A 388 9.44 7.42 -8.75
CA PRO A 388 10.48 6.42 -8.58
C PRO A 388 9.87 5.01 -8.77
N ASP A 389 10.57 4.17 -9.52
CA ASP A 389 10.10 2.85 -10.00
C ASP A 389 8.84 2.90 -10.91
N GLY A 390 8.46 4.09 -11.39
CA GLY A 390 7.18 4.31 -12.06
C GLY A 390 6.97 3.44 -13.31
N ILE A 391 8.02 3.14 -14.07
CA ILE A 391 7.90 2.33 -15.31
C ILE A 391 7.45 0.90 -14.99
N VAL A 392 8.10 0.25 -14.03
CA VAL A 392 7.79 -1.14 -13.66
C VAL A 392 6.41 -1.22 -13.02
N GLN A 393 6.10 -0.27 -12.13
CA GLN A 393 4.84 -0.28 -11.40
C GLN A 393 3.64 0.06 -12.29
N ILE A 394 3.76 1.03 -13.20
CA ILE A 394 2.72 1.34 -14.20
C ILE A 394 2.47 0.13 -15.09
N ALA A 395 3.52 -0.50 -15.64
CA ALA A 395 3.37 -1.70 -16.47
C ALA A 395 2.70 -2.85 -15.71
N THR A 396 3.02 -3.00 -14.41
CA THR A 396 2.47 -4.08 -13.58
C THR A 396 1.01 -3.84 -13.23
N ILE A 397 0.63 -2.63 -12.79
CA ILE A 397 -0.77 -2.33 -12.47
C ILE A 397 -1.65 -2.28 -13.72
N ALA A 398 -1.12 -1.78 -14.84
CA ALA A 398 -1.84 -1.73 -16.11
C ALA A 398 -2.24 -3.13 -16.60
N ASN A 399 -1.40 -4.13 -16.34
CA ASN A 399 -1.64 -5.52 -16.70
C ASN A 399 -2.36 -6.34 -15.62
N ALA A 400 -2.65 -5.75 -14.45
CA ALA A 400 -3.37 -6.46 -13.40
C ALA A 400 -4.79 -6.82 -13.87
N PRO A 401 -5.23 -8.09 -13.73
CA PRO A 401 -6.55 -8.54 -14.21
C PRO A 401 -7.73 -7.77 -13.63
N ARG A 402 -7.55 -7.23 -12.41
CA ARG A 402 -8.57 -6.50 -11.66
C ARG A 402 -8.39 -4.96 -11.72
N ALA A 403 -7.48 -4.45 -12.53
CA ALA A 403 -7.32 -3.00 -12.68
C ALA A 403 -8.49 -2.35 -13.42
N GLY A 404 -8.73 -1.08 -13.13
CA GLY A 404 -9.71 -0.22 -13.81
C GLY A 404 -9.32 0.08 -15.25
N ASP A 405 -10.28 0.49 -16.06
CA ASP A 405 -10.05 0.83 -17.46
C ASP A 405 -9.28 2.14 -17.60
N LEU A 406 -9.50 3.07 -16.66
CA LEU A 406 -8.70 4.25 -16.42
C LEU A 406 -8.16 4.18 -14.98
N ILE A 407 -6.89 4.51 -14.79
CA ILE A 407 -6.26 4.53 -13.46
C ILE A 407 -5.71 5.93 -13.24
N LEU A 408 -6.04 6.55 -12.12
CA LEU A 408 -5.67 7.91 -11.78
C LEU A 408 -4.64 7.90 -10.66
N SER A 409 -3.63 8.77 -10.78
CA SER A 409 -2.76 9.16 -9.67
C SER A 409 -3.11 10.58 -9.25
N ALA A 410 -3.23 10.81 -7.95
CA ALA A 410 -3.47 12.14 -7.41
C ALA A 410 -2.27 13.06 -7.65
N ALA A 411 -2.54 14.35 -7.79
CA ALA A 411 -1.52 15.39 -7.78
C ALA A 411 -1.02 15.66 -6.36
N ARG A 412 0.16 16.30 -6.26
CA ARG A 412 0.71 16.71 -4.96
C ARG A 412 -0.32 17.55 -4.20
N ASP A 413 -0.42 17.32 -2.89
CA ASP A 413 -1.36 17.98 -1.97
C ASP A 413 -2.85 17.61 -2.16
N TRP A 414 -3.19 16.69 -3.06
CA TRP A 414 -4.55 16.17 -3.26
C TRP A 414 -4.71 14.73 -2.75
N ASP A 415 -5.95 14.29 -2.60
CA ASP A 415 -6.32 12.89 -2.32
C ASP A 415 -7.05 12.15 -3.46
#